data_AF-A0A7V2UGF9-F1
#
_entry.id   AF-A0A7V2UGF9-F1
#
_cell.length_a   1.000
_cell.length_b   1.000
_cell.length_c   1.000
_cell.angle_alpha   90.00
_cell.angle_beta   90.00
_cell.angle_gamma   90.00
#
_symmetry.space_group_name_H-M   'P 1'
#
loop_
_entity.id
_entity.type
_entity.pdbx_description
1 polymer ?
#
loop_
_entity_poly.entity_id
_entity_poly.type
_entity_poly.pdbx_seq_one_letter_code
_entity_poly.pdbx_strand_id
1 'polypeptide(L)'
;MQIRKMTEGRPFNMGQGDTRNVYGPHNGARHLTFNYAKFPPGVAFTQHVHERSEDLILVLEGSGVIRLDDKEFPIEPGDVILVSEGEFHGTVAGPNGLVCVSVQAPPDPRLYDGSKKGGGP
;
A
#
# COMPACT_ATOMS: atom_id res chain seq x y z
N MET A 1 -2.30 -18.13 -17.96
CA MET A 1 -1.25 -17.20 -17.53
C MET A 1 -1.72 -15.79 -17.82
N GLN A 2 -1.62 -14.87 -16.86
CA GLN A 2 -2.03 -13.47 -17.04
C GLN A 2 -0.81 -12.58 -16.78
N ILE A 3 -0.64 -11.56 -17.62
CA ILE A 3 0.38 -10.53 -17.48
C ILE A 3 -0.37 -9.19 -17.49
N ARG A 4 -0.06 -8.30 -16.54
CA ARG A 4 -0.72 -7.00 -16.41
C ARG A 4 0.33 -5.95 -16.12
N LYS A 5 0.17 -4.74 -16.67
CA LYS A 5 0.98 -3.60 -16.21
C LYS A 5 0.47 -3.13 -14.85
N MET A 6 1.36 -2.62 -14.01
CA MET A 6 0.99 -2.06 -12.70
C MET A 6 -0.06 -0.94 -12.83
N THR A 7 0.05 -0.14 -13.89
CA THR A 7 -0.86 0.97 -14.21
C THR A 7 -2.24 0.54 -14.72
N GLU A 8 -2.43 -0.75 -15.04
CA GLU A 8 -3.71 -1.32 -15.52
C GLU A 8 -4.53 -1.94 -14.37
N GLY A 9 -4.07 -1.82 -13.12
CA GLY A 9 -4.81 -2.29 -11.95
C GLY A 9 -6.13 -1.55 -11.72
N ARG A 10 -7.06 -2.20 -11.01
CA ARG A 10 -8.32 -1.56 -10.59
C ARG A 10 -7.98 -0.41 -9.62
N PRO A 11 -8.43 0.82 -9.87
CA PRO A 11 -8.16 1.91 -8.93
C PRO A 11 -8.87 1.68 -7.59
N PHE A 12 -8.23 2.09 -6.51
CA PHE A 12 -8.83 2.25 -5.19
C PHE A 12 -8.38 3.59 -4.58
N ASN A 13 -8.95 3.98 -3.44
CA ASN A 13 -8.70 5.29 -2.85
C ASN A 13 -8.15 5.15 -1.44
N MET A 14 -6.88 5.52 -1.26
CA MET A 14 -6.21 5.66 0.03
C MET A 14 -5.28 6.88 -0.03
N GLY A 15 -5.83 8.06 0.24
CA GLY A 15 -5.14 9.34 0.03
C GLY A 15 -5.25 9.87 -1.40
N GLN A 16 -4.54 10.97 -1.68
CA GLN A 16 -4.60 11.69 -2.98
C GLN A 16 -3.49 11.25 -3.95
N GLY A 17 -3.34 9.94 -4.17
CA GLY A 17 -2.35 9.36 -5.09
C GLY A 17 -2.97 8.40 -6.11
N ASP A 18 -2.14 7.90 -7.03
CA ASP A 18 -2.55 6.85 -7.97
C ASP A 18 -2.33 5.48 -7.31
N THR A 19 -3.40 4.84 -6.85
CA THR A 19 -3.33 3.50 -6.24
C THR A 19 -4.14 2.49 -7.03
N ARG A 20 -3.56 1.29 -7.21
CA ARG A 20 -4.05 0.26 -8.15
C ARG A 20 -3.95 -1.12 -7.51
N ASN A 21 -5.07 -1.85 -7.46
CA ASN A 21 -5.06 -3.28 -7.18
C ASN A 21 -4.79 -4.02 -8.51
N VAL A 22 -3.56 -4.48 -8.70
CA VAL A 22 -3.10 -5.12 -9.95
C VAL A 22 -3.58 -6.57 -9.98
N TYR A 23 -3.41 -7.29 -8.87
CA TYR A 23 -3.94 -8.63 -8.67
C TYR A 23 -4.67 -8.75 -7.34
N GLY A 24 -5.73 -9.56 -7.33
CA GLY A 24 -6.49 -9.92 -6.13
C GLY A 24 -7.59 -10.93 -6.46
N PRO A 25 -8.47 -11.26 -5.51
CA PRO A 25 -9.54 -12.25 -5.71
C PRO A 25 -10.43 -11.95 -6.92
N HIS A 26 -10.62 -10.67 -7.24
CA HIS A 26 -11.43 -10.19 -8.36
C HIS A 26 -10.89 -10.60 -9.75
N ASN A 27 -9.61 -10.99 -9.85
CA ASN A 27 -8.98 -11.38 -11.11
C ASN A 27 -8.10 -12.64 -11.02
N GLY A 28 -8.33 -13.48 -10.00
CA GLY A 28 -7.79 -14.84 -9.93
C GLY A 28 -6.72 -15.10 -8.87
N ALA A 29 -6.16 -14.07 -8.23
CA ALA A 29 -5.23 -14.26 -7.11
C ALA A 29 -6.02 -14.59 -5.82
N ARG A 30 -5.89 -15.83 -5.32
CA ARG A 30 -6.74 -16.34 -4.22
C ARG A 30 -6.16 -16.09 -2.82
N HIS A 31 -4.84 -15.97 -2.72
CA HIS A 31 -4.12 -15.94 -1.44
C HIS A 31 -3.38 -14.63 -1.17
N LEU A 32 -3.31 -13.75 -2.18
CA LEU A 32 -2.64 -12.47 -2.05
C LEU A 32 -3.33 -11.40 -2.88
N THR A 33 -3.05 -10.15 -2.54
CA THR A 33 -3.19 -9.03 -3.48
C THR A 33 -1.82 -8.47 -3.83
N PHE A 34 -1.72 -7.84 -4.99
CA PHE A 34 -0.57 -7.04 -5.39
C PHE A 34 -1.06 -5.64 -5.73
N ASN A 35 -0.54 -4.65 -5.01
CA ASN A 35 -0.92 -3.25 -5.13
C ASN A 35 0.24 -2.44 -5.71
N TYR A 36 -0.10 -1.40 -6.46
CA TYR A 36 0.80 -0.36 -6.90
C TYR A 36 0.32 0.97 -6.34
N ALA A 37 1.25 1.82 -5.93
CA ALA A 37 0.95 3.15 -5.43
C ALA A 37 2.00 4.16 -5.90
N LYS A 38 1.54 5.33 -6.35
CA LYS A 38 2.36 6.48 -6.68
C LYS A 38 1.78 7.74 -6.06
N PHE A 39 2.58 8.38 -5.23
CA PHE A 39 2.20 9.58 -4.47
C PHE A 39 3.06 10.78 -4.86
N PRO A 40 2.43 11.94 -5.15
CA PRO A 40 3.14 13.21 -5.26
C PRO A 40 3.79 13.63 -3.93
N PRO A 41 4.70 14.62 -3.94
CA PRO A 41 5.34 15.11 -2.73
C PRO A 41 4.35 15.53 -1.63
N GLY A 42 4.63 15.11 -0.40
CA GLY A 42 3.82 15.43 0.78
C GLY A 42 2.49 14.68 0.88
N VAL A 43 2.12 13.88 -0.13
CA VAL A 43 0.87 13.12 -0.12
C VAL A 43 1.05 11.83 0.68
N ALA A 44 0.06 11.52 1.51
CA ALA A 44 0.05 10.32 2.33
C ALA A 44 -0.78 9.19 1.70
N PHE A 45 -0.27 7.95 1.81
CA PHE A 45 -1.14 6.78 1.88
C PHE A 45 -1.75 6.77 3.28
N THR A 46 -3.06 6.92 3.39
CA THR A 46 -3.72 7.10 4.68
C THR A 46 -3.47 5.93 5.62
N GLN A 47 -3.09 6.24 6.87
CA GLN A 47 -2.81 5.22 7.87
C GLN A 47 -4.05 4.37 8.15
N HIS A 48 -3.85 3.05 8.25
CA HIS A 48 -4.90 2.05 8.35
C HIS A 48 -4.32 0.73 8.90
N VAL A 49 -5.18 -0.24 9.24
CA VAL A 49 -4.77 -1.53 9.84
C VAL A 49 -5.36 -2.71 9.11
N HIS A 50 -4.60 -3.78 8.89
CA HIS A 50 -5.11 -5.08 8.45
C HIS A 50 -5.14 -6.05 9.63
N GLU A 51 -6.32 -6.43 10.10
CA GLU A 51 -6.49 -7.27 11.30
C GLU A 51 -6.10 -8.74 11.09
N ARG A 52 -5.94 -9.15 9.82
CA ARG A 52 -5.70 -10.55 9.44
C ARG A 52 -4.79 -10.69 8.22
N SER A 53 -4.05 -9.65 7.87
CA SER A 53 -3.20 -9.66 6.67
C SER A 53 -1.87 -8.99 7.00
N GLU A 54 -0.78 -9.67 6.70
CA GLU A 54 0.52 -9.02 6.62
C GLU A 54 0.60 -8.23 5.31
N ASP A 55 1.32 -7.11 5.30
CA ASP A 55 1.60 -6.35 4.08
C ASP A 55 3.12 -6.16 3.90
N LEU A 56 3.63 -6.66 2.78
CA LEU A 56 5.02 -6.49 2.37
C LEU A 56 5.12 -5.35 1.36
N ILE A 57 5.75 -4.25 1.76
CA ILE A 57 5.88 -3.04 0.94
C ILE A 57 7.30 -2.95 0.41
N LEU A 58 7.47 -2.80 -0.91
CA LEU A 58 8.75 -2.51 -1.55
C LEU A 58 8.71 -1.08 -2.12
N VAL A 59 9.69 -0.27 -1.74
CA VAL A 59 9.88 1.07 -2.32
C VAL A 59 10.66 0.96 -3.63
N LEU A 60 10.11 1.54 -4.70
CA LEU A 60 10.67 1.48 -6.04
C LEU A 60 11.37 2.78 -6.44
N GLU A 61 10.76 3.94 -6.14
CA GLU A 61 11.27 5.26 -6.53
C GLU A 61 10.90 6.31 -5.49
N GLY A 62 11.67 7.40 -5.46
CA GLY A 62 11.45 8.51 -4.54
C GLY A 62 11.95 8.20 -3.13
N SER A 63 11.37 8.83 -2.12
CA SER A 63 11.64 8.55 -0.71
C SER A 63 10.49 9.09 0.15
N GLY A 64 10.47 8.75 1.43
CA GLY A 64 9.45 9.25 2.34
C GLY A 64 9.63 8.74 3.75
N VAL A 65 8.52 8.69 4.48
CA VAL A 65 8.44 8.02 5.78
C VAL A 65 7.34 6.97 5.74
N ILE A 66 7.60 5.80 6.33
CA ILE A 66 6.53 4.90 6.76
C ILE A 66 6.17 5.22 8.21
N ARG A 67 4.88 5.34 8.47
CA ARG A 67 4.28 5.40 9.81
C ARG A 67 3.91 3.98 10.19
N LEU A 68 4.44 3.47 11.29
CA LEU A 68 4.08 2.19 11.91
C LEU A 68 3.66 2.49 13.34
N ASP A 69 2.37 2.40 13.62
CA ASP A 69 1.72 2.94 14.81
C ASP A 69 2.13 4.40 15.04
N ASP A 70 2.75 4.72 16.17
CA ASP A 70 3.22 6.06 16.55
C ASP A 70 4.67 6.34 16.12
N LYS A 71 5.29 5.43 15.36
CA LYS A 71 6.70 5.53 14.95
C LYS A 71 6.80 5.89 13.47
N GLU A 72 7.77 6.73 13.15
CA GLU A 72 8.12 7.07 11.78
C GLU A 72 9.51 6.56 11.44
N PHE A 73 9.64 5.92 10.29
CA PHE A 73 10.91 5.44 9.76
C PHE A 73 11.13 6.01 8.36
N PRO A 74 12.31 6.58 8.05
CA PRO A 74 12.62 6.97 6.69
C PRO A 74 12.66 5.74 5.80
N ILE A 75 12.19 5.88 4.56
CA ILE A 75 12.19 4.82 3.56
C ILE A 75 12.71 5.34 2.22
N GLU A 76 13.46 4.51 1.52
CA GLU A 76 14.10 4.81 0.24
C GLU A 76 14.08 3.60 -0.71
N PRO A 77 14.43 3.75 -2.01
CA PRO A 77 14.31 2.69 -2.99
C PRO A 77 15.14 1.46 -2.63
N GLY A 78 14.51 0.28 -2.70
CA GLY A 78 15.10 -0.98 -2.29
C GLY A 78 14.73 -1.41 -0.87
N ASP A 79 14.19 -0.52 -0.04
CA ASP A 79 13.65 -0.92 1.26
C ASP A 79 12.44 -1.84 1.09
N VAL A 80 12.45 -2.93 1.87
CA VAL A 80 11.37 -3.91 1.96
C VAL A 80 10.87 -3.92 3.40
N ILE A 81 9.62 -3.48 3.59
CA ILE A 81 9.01 -3.32 4.89
C ILE A 81 7.97 -4.42 5.09
N LEU A 82 8.10 -5.18 6.18
CA LEU A 82 7.06 -6.08 6.66
C LEU A 82 6.18 -5.34 7.65
N VAL A 83 4.88 -5.32 7.39
CA VAL A 83 3.85 -4.89 8.33
C VAL A 83 3.12 -6.12 8.82
N SER A 84 3.11 -6.33 10.14
CA SER A 84 2.45 -7.45 10.81
C SER A 84 0.94 -7.23 10.89
N GLU A 85 0.19 -8.32 11.07
CA GLU A 85 -1.25 -8.23 11.34
C GLU A 85 -1.52 -7.34 12.55
N GLY A 86 -2.49 -6.42 12.41
CA GLY A 86 -2.91 -5.52 13.49
C GLY A 86 -2.06 -4.24 13.64
N GLU A 87 -0.95 -4.09 12.92
CA GLU A 87 -0.15 -2.86 12.95
C GLU A 87 -0.81 -1.76 12.09
N PHE A 88 -0.95 -0.56 12.66
CA PHE A 88 -1.39 0.60 11.91
C PHE A 88 -0.25 1.09 11.04
N HIS A 89 -0.49 1.25 9.74
CA HIS A 89 0.55 1.67 8.83
C HIS A 89 0.03 2.59 7.73
N GLY A 90 0.91 3.48 7.28
CA GLY A 90 0.70 4.40 6.17
C GLY A 90 2.04 5.00 5.75
N THR A 91 2.07 5.74 4.64
CA THR A 91 3.29 6.40 4.17
C THR A 91 3.03 7.86 3.93
N VAL A 92 4.07 8.70 4.03
CA VAL A 92 4.06 10.08 3.55
C VAL A 92 5.19 10.25 2.56
N ALA A 93 4.85 10.66 1.35
CA ALA A 93 5.83 10.88 0.30
C ALA A 93 6.72 12.10 0.61
N GLY A 94 8.03 11.92 0.41
CA GLY A 94 9.04 12.96 0.53
C GLY A 94 9.00 13.96 -0.64
N PRO A 95 9.99 14.87 -0.73
CA PRO A 95 9.97 15.99 -1.68
C PRO A 95 9.99 15.58 -3.16
N ASN A 96 10.42 14.36 -3.46
CA ASN A 96 10.48 13.82 -4.83
C ASN A 96 9.31 12.86 -5.15
N GLY A 97 8.32 12.75 -4.26
CA GLY A 97 7.26 11.76 -4.35
C GLY A 97 7.71 10.38 -3.87
N LEU A 98 6.81 9.40 -3.95
CA LEU A 98 7.04 8.02 -3.53
C LEU A 98 6.31 7.06 -4.48
N VAL A 99 7.02 6.03 -4.95
CA VAL A 99 6.44 4.91 -5.68
C VAL A 99 6.74 3.63 -4.94
N CYS A 100 5.71 2.85 -4.64
CA CYS A 100 5.85 1.55 -4.00
C CYS A 100 4.89 0.52 -4.58
N VAL A 101 5.19 -0.74 -4.30
CA VAL A 101 4.28 -1.87 -4.49
C VAL A 101 4.09 -2.57 -3.15
N SER A 102 2.93 -3.20 -2.97
CA SER A 102 2.64 -3.94 -1.74
C SER A 102 2.00 -5.30 -2.04
N VAL A 103 2.28 -6.28 -1.18
CA VAL A 103 1.70 -7.62 -1.26
C VAL A 103 1.04 -7.94 0.08
N GLN A 104 -0.28 -8.10 0.06
CA GLN A 104 -1.05 -8.45 1.25
C GLN A 104 -1.43 -9.91 1.20
N ALA A 105 -1.27 -10.62 2.31
CA ALA A 105 -1.66 -12.02 2.42
C ALA A 105 -2.20 -12.34 3.83
N PRO A 106 -3.41 -12.91 3.94
CA PRO A 106 -4.45 -13.07 2.91
C PRO A 106 -4.98 -11.73 2.37
N PRO A 107 -5.73 -11.72 1.26
CA PRO A 107 -6.36 -10.49 0.74
C PRO A 107 -7.30 -9.83 1.77
N ASP A 108 -7.30 -8.50 1.86
CA ASP A 108 -8.28 -7.72 2.64
C ASP A 108 -9.23 -6.93 1.72
N PRO A 109 -10.42 -7.47 1.40
CA PRO A 109 -11.35 -6.83 0.46
C PRO A 109 -11.78 -5.41 0.86
N ARG A 110 -11.78 -5.11 2.17
CA ARG A 110 -12.24 -3.83 2.72
C ARG A 110 -11.40 -2.65 2.25
N LEU A 111 -10.13 -2.89 1.91
CA LEU A 111 -9.26 -1.86 1.33
C LEU A 111 -9.76 -1.36 -0.02
N TYR A 112 -10.47 -2.19 -0.79
CA TYR A 112 -10.83 -1.92 -2.18
C TYR A 112 -12.30 -1.53 -2.38
N ASP A 113 -13.16 -1.82 -1.42
CA ASP A 113 -14.59 -1.50 -1.49
C ASP A 113 -14.96 -0.12 -0.88
N GLY A 114 -13.96 0.59 -0.32
CA GLY A 114 -14.13 1.89 0.30
C GLY A 114 -14.71 1.85 1.73
N SER A 115 -14.90 0.66 2.29
CA SER A 115 -15.31 0.49 3.69
C SER A 115 -14.17 0.81 4.66
N LYS A 116 -12.92 0.68 4.21
CA LYS A 116 -11.75 1.05 5.01
C LYS A 116 -11.57 2.55 4.98
N LYS A 117 -11.80 3.18 6.14
CA LYS A 117 -11.49 4.58 6.36
C LYS A 117 -10.10 4.70 6.96
N GLY A 118 -9.43 5.81 6.65
CA GLY A 118 -8.26 6.23 7.39
C GLY A 118 -8.55 6.27 8.88
N GLY A 119 -7.62 5.74 9.66
CA GLY A 119 -7.75 5.63 11.10
C GLY A 119 -6.56 4.86 11.65
N GLY A 120 -5.99 5.44 12.68
CA GLY A 120 -4.92 4.98 13.57
C GLY A 120 -4.94 5.95 14.77
N PRO A 121 -4.26 5.64 15.88
CA PRO A 121 -4.22 6.55 17.04
C PRO A 121 -3.86 8.00 16.66
#